data_AF-A0A0P9SSD6-F1
#
_entry.id   AF-A0A0P9SSD6-F1
#
_cell.length_a   1.000
_cell.length_b   1.000
_cell.length_c   1.000
_cell.angle_alpha   90.00
_cell.angle_beta   90.00
_cell.angle_gamma   90.00
#
_symmetry.space_group_name_H-M   'P 1'
#
loop_
_entity.id
_entity.type
_entity.pdbx_description
1 polymer ?
#
loop_
_entity_poly.entity_id
_entity_poly.type
_entity_poly.pdbx_seq_one_letter_code
_entity_poly.pdbx_strand_id
1 'polypeptide(L)' 'MMPRRHDNHVFNTRTHKGISMPQPYSARSRAIEPFHVMALLARANELQAAGHDVIHLEIGEPDFTTAQPIIKAGQTAL' A
#
# COMPACT_ATOMS: atom_id res chain seq x y z
N MET A 1 -48.72 36.16 13.88
CA MET A 1 -47.39 36.77 14.07
C MET A 1 -46.47 35.71 14.68
N MET A 2 -45.57 35.13 13.87
CA MET A 2 -44.55 34.17 14.30
C MET A 2 -43.33 34.35 13.38
N PRO A 3 -42.15 34.75 13.88
CA PRO A 3 -40.91 34.60 13.15
C PRO A 3 -40.20 33.28 13.55
N ARG A 4 -39.62 32.67 12.52
CA ARG A 4 -38.80 31.45 12.53
C ARG A 4 -37.55 31.64 13.42
N ARG A 5 -37.22 30.63 14.21
CA ARG A 5 -35.95 30.52 14.94
C ARG A 5 -34.78 30.41 13.95
N HIS A 6 -33.90 31.40 13.94
CA HIS A 6 -32.49 31.23 13.62
C HIS A 6 -31.72 31.36 14.93
N ASP A 7 -30.66 30.57 15.06
CA ASP A 7 -29.41 30.83 15.81
C ASP A 7 -28.86 29.52 16.36
N ASN A 8 -28.27 28.71 15.47
CA ASN A 8 -27.34 27.66 15.88
C ASN A 8 -25.98 28.29 16.18
N HIS A 9 -25.88 28.95 17.33
CA HIS A 9 -24.61 29.22 17.98
C HIS A 9 -24.31 28.08 18.97
N VAL A 10 -23.52 27.10 18.53
CA VAL A 10 -22.64 26.36 19.44
C VAL A 10 -21.30 26.15 18.73
N PHE A 11 -20.46 27.19 18.79
CA PHE A 11 -19.02 27.05 18.59
C PHE A 11 -18.50 26.11 19.68
N ASN A 12 -18.14 24.88 19.31
CA ASN A 12 -17.47 23.98 20.23
C ASN A 12 -15.99 24.39 20.36
N THR A 13 -15.68 25.20 21.38
CA THR A 13 -14.32 25.40 21.88
C THR A 13 -14.10 24.52 23.11
N ARG A 14 -13.26 23.47 22.98
CA ARG A 14 -12.38 22.98 24.06
C ARG A 14 -11.47 21.83 23.61
N THR A 15 -10.18 22.14 23.55
CA THR A 15 -9.02 21.33 23.98
C THR A 15 -9.11 19.80 23.91
N HIS A 16 -8.44 19.21 22.93
CA HIS A 16 -7.79 17.90 23.10
C HIS A 16 -6.34 17.98 22.61
N LYS A 17 -5.41 18.14 23.57
CA LYS A 17 -4.03 17.68 23.41
C LYS A 17 -4.09 16.15 23.49
N GLY A 18 -4.46 15.51 22.40
CA GLY A 18 -4.70 14.07 22.29
C GLY A 18 -3.74 13.47 21.27
N ILE A 19 -3.13 12.35 21.63
CA ILE A 19 -2.30 11.50 20.75
C ILE A 19 -2.96 11.43 19.37
N SER A 20 -2.20 11.77 18.32
CA SER A 20 -2.66 11.63 16.94
C SER A 20 -3.02 10.16 16.69
N MET A 21 -4.30 9.82 16.80
CA MET A 21 -4.81 8.53 16.35
C MET A 21 -4.43 8.39 14.87
N PRO A 22 -3.85 7.25 14.44
CA PRO A 22 -3.54 7.06 13.04
C PRO A 22 -4.83 7.28 12.25
N GLN A 23 -4.77 8.22 11.30
CA GLN A 23 -5.93 8.49 10.45
C GLN A 23 -6.31 7.19 9.76
N PRO A 24 -7.57 6.76 9.86
CA PRO A 24 -7.98 5.51 9.24
C PRO A 24 -7.75 5.59 7.73
N TYR A 25 -7.23 4.52 7.14
CA TYR A 25 -7.07 4.42 5.69
C TYR A 25 -8.36 4.79 4.97
N SER A 26 -8.26 5.35 3.76
CA SER A 26 -9.43 5.72 2.96
C SER A 26 -10.37 4.54 2.74
N ALA A 27 -11.67 4.81 2.55
CA ALA A 27 -12.65 3.76 2.23
C ALA A 27 -12.24 2.94 0.99
N ARG A 28 -11.66 3.61 -0.02
CA ARG A 28 -11.12 2.96 -1.22
C ARG A 28 -9.99 1.98 -0.88
N SER A 29 -9.05 2.36 -0.02
CA SER A 29 -7.93 1.50 0.37
C SER A 29 -8.40 0.24 1.11
N ARG A 30 -9.43 0.36 1.94
CA ARG A 30 -10.01 -0.79 2.67
C ARG A 30 -10.79 -1.76 1.79
N ALA A 31 -11.17 -1.35 0.58
CA ALA A 31 -11.89 -2.17 -0.38
C ALA A 31 -10.96 -2.92 -1.36
N ILE A 32 -9.65 -2.71 -1.26
CA ILE A 32 -8.68 -3.43 -2.08
C ILE A 32 -8.49 -4.82 -1.47
N GLU A 33 -8.78 -5.85 -2.25
CA GLU A 33 -8.53 -7.23 -1.85
C GLU A 33 -7.02 -7.49 -1.68
N PRO A 34 -6.61 -8.39 -0.77
CA PRO A 34 -5.22 -8.76 -0.60
C PRO A 34 -4.58 -9.26 -1.90
N PHE A 35 -3.30 -8.92 -2.10
CA PHE A 35 -2.54 -9.47 -3.21
C PHE A 35 -1.97 -10.85 -2.83
N HIS A 36 -2.74 -11.89 -3.13
CA HIS A 36 -2.48 -13.27 -2.70
C HIS A 36 -1.15 -13.84 -3.20
N VAL A 37 -0.60 -13.32 -4.31
CA VAL A 37 0.71 -13.72 -4.84
C VAL A 37 1.82 -13.54 -3.81
N MET A 38 1.75 -12.50 -2.96
CA MET A 38 2.76 -12.28 -1.93
C MET A 38 2.78 -13.39 -0.87
N ALA A 39 1.62 -13.95 -0.53
CA ALA A 39 1.55 -15.07 0.40
C ALA A 39 2.11 -16.36 -0.22
N LEU A 40 1.87 -16.58 -1.51
CA LEU A 40 2.45 -17.71 -2.26
C LEU A 40 3.98 -17.60 -2.34
N LEU A 41 4.51 -16.42 -2.66
CA LEU A 41 5.96 -16.17 -2.69
C LEU A 41 6.61 -16.40 -1.33
N ALA A 42 5.99 -15.91 -0.25
CA ALA A 42 6.49 -16.14 1.10
C ALA A 42 6.60 -17.64 1.41
N ARG A 43 5.57 -18.41 1.05
CA ARG A 43 5.57 -19.86 1.24
C ARG A 43 6.59 -20.59 0.36
N ALA A 44 6.77 -20.17 -0.89
CA ALA A 44 7.79 -20.72 -1.79
C ALA A 44 9.20 -20.51 -1.20
N ASN A 45 9.48 -19.30 -0.71
CA ASN A 45 10.75 -18.96 -0.08
C ASN A 45 11.02 -19.80 1.18
N GLU A 46 9.99 -20.05 2.02
CA GLU A 46 10.10 -20.95 3.18
C GLU A 46 10.49 -22.38 2.77
N LEU A 47 9.87 -22.90 1.71
CA LEU A 47 10.16 -24.24 1.20
C LEU A 47 11.59 -24.32 0.63
N GLN A 48 12.03 -23.31 -0.11
CA GLN A 48 13.41 -23.23 -0.61
C GLN A 48 14.42 -23.15 0.53
N ALA A 49 14.15 -22.33 1.55
CA ALA A 49 15.01 -22.22 2.73
C ALA A 49 15.11 -23.55 3.52
N ALA A 50 14.06 -24.37 3.47
CA ALA A 50 14.05 -25.72 4.01
C ALA A 50 14.74 -26.77 3.10
N GLY A 51 15.26 -26.36 1.94
CA GLY A 51 15.99 -27.22 1.00
C GLY A 51 15.12 -27.95 -0.01
N HIS A 52 13.85 -27.59 -0.17
CA HIS A 52 13.01 -28.13 -1.23
C HIS A 52 13.38 -27.55 -2.59
N ASP A 53 13.30 -28.38 -3.63
CA ASP A 53 13.37 -27.94 -5.02
C ASP A 53 12.03 -27.27 -5.40
N VAL A 54 12.09 -25.98 -5.74
CA VAL A 54 10.92 -25.14 -6.02
C VAL A 54 11.10 -24.49 -7.38
N ILE A 55 10.14 -24.73 -8.26
CA ILE A 55 10.08 -24.13 -9.60
C ILE A 55 9.13 -22.94 -9.54
N HIS A 56 9.66 -21.75 -9.81
CA HIS A 56 8.88 -20.51 -9.85
C HIS A 56 8.20 -20.36 -11.21
N LEU A 57 6.86 -20.35 -11.22
CA LEU A 57 6.01 -20.15 -12.40
C LEU A 57 5.10 -18.92 -12.25
N GLU A 58 5.27 -18.18 -11.16
CA GLU A 58 4.43 -17.05 -10.75
C GLU A 58 4.97 -15.69 -11.20
N ILE A 59 6.28 -15.58 -11.49
CA ILE A 59 6.90 -14.31 -11.87
C ILE A 59 6.73 -14.13 -13.38
N GLY A 60 5.96 -13.13 -13.78
CA GLY A 60 5.73 -12.77 -15.18
C GLY A 60 6.82 -11.90 -15.79
N GLU A 61 8.00 -11.83 -15.18
CA GLU A 61 9.13 -11.08 -15.70
C GLU A 61 10.05 -11.99 -16.53
N PRO A 62 10.71 -11.46 -17.56
CA PRO A 62 11.60 -12.28 -18.35
C PRO A 62 12.86 -12.69 -17.58
N ASP A 63 13.40 -13.86 -17.91
CA ASP A 63 14.60 -14.45 -17.30
C ASP A 63 15.93 -13.84 -17.79
N PHE A 64 15.87 -12.88 -18.72
CA PHE A 64 17.03 -12.19 -19.25
C PHE A 64 17.30 -10.86 -18.55
N THR A 65 18.59 -10.55 -18.39
CA THR A 65 19.02 -9.26 -17.85
C THR A 65 18.69 -8.11 -18.79
N THR A 66 18.46 -6.91 -18.22
CA THR A 66 18.31 -5.67 -18.98
C THR A 66 19.47 -5.45 -19.97
N ALA A 67 19.15 -5.05 -21.21
CA ALA A 67 20.14 -4.87 -22.26
C ALA A 67 21.19 -3.78 -21.91
N GLN A 68 22.46 -4.05 -22.25
CA GLN A 68 23.58 -3.16 -21.94
C GLN A 68 23.42 -1.70 -22.42
N PRO A 69 22.87 -1.41 -23.62
CA PRO A 69 22.63 -0.03 -24.03
C PRO A 69 21.66 0.72 -23.10
N ILE A 70 20.64 0.02 -22.56
CA ILE A 70 19.64 0.59 -21.66
C ILE A 70 20.28 0.91 -20.30
N ILE A 71 21.09 0.00 -19.77
CA ILE A 71 21.82 0.20 -18.51
C ILE A 71 22.73 1.43 -18.60
N LYS A 72 23.53 1.54 -19.67
CA LYS A 72 24.45 2.68 -19.89
C LYS A 72 23.71 4.01 -19.97
N ALA A 73 22.57 4.04 -20.66
CA ALA A 73 21.74 5.23 -20.74
C ALA A 73 21.21 5.65 -19.36
N GLY A 74 20.74 4.69 -18.55
CA GLY A 74 20.29 4.95 -17.17
C GLY A 74 21.40 5.48 -16.26
N GLN A 75 22.62 4.95 -16.37
CA GLN A 75 23.79 5.43 -15.63
C GLN A 75 24.21 6.85 -16.01
N THR A 76 24.06 7.21 -17.29
CA THR A 76 24.43 8.54 -17.80
C THR A 76 23.44 9.63 -17.37
N ALA A 77 22.20 9.26 -17.03
CA ALA A 77 21.14 10.19 -16.68
C ALA A 77 21.14 10.65 -15.21
N LEU A 78 21.97 10.04 -14.36
CA LEU A 78 22.13 10.36 -12.93
C LEU A 78 23.27 11.37 -12.71
#